data_AF-A0A653BDR7-F1
#
_entry.id   AF-A0A653BDR7-F1
#
_cell.length_a   1.000
_cell.length_b   1.000
_cell.length_c   1.000
_cell.angle_alpha   90.00
_cell.angle_beta   90.00
_cell.angle_gamma   90.00
#
_symmetry.space_group_name_H-M   'P 1'
#
loop_
_entity.id
_entity.type
_entity.pdbx_description
1 polymer ?
#
loop_
_entity_poly.entity_id
_entity_poly.type
_entity_poly.pdbx_seq_one_letter_code
_entity_poly.pdbx_strand_id
1 'polypeptide(L)'
;MVRQIRQKACSGSQPDRFRNISRSGTYILSLRQTVPWYLALCSLPETVTGSFPTFFTMVLSYISDTSTEENRAMRMVVFEAIVTVGSLLGSMGGPYIFYMTSYQAIFGIAAICHFIALLYTWFLVPESVTNIETENKIKEFFVLDNVKDMMKRGVEKTRTL
;
A
#
# COMPACT_ATOMS: atom_id res chain seq x y z
N MET A 1 29.68 35.00 -16.39
CA MET A 1 28.67 34.36 -17.27
C MET A 1 27.59 33.59 -16.50
N VAL A 2 27.93 32.79 -15.47
CA VAL A 2 26.95 31.98 -14.70
C VAL A 2 25.96 32.81 -13.85
N ARG A 3 26.32 34.04 -13.45
CA ARG A 3 25.42 34.91 -12.65
C ARG A 3 24.33 35.61 -13.47
N GLN A 4 24.52 35.77 -14.79
CA GLN A 4 23.54 36.40 -15.69
C GLN A 4 22.35 35.48 -16.01
N ILE A 5 22.56 34.16 -15.99
CA ILE A 5 21.49 33.17 -16.23
C ILE A 5 20.54 33.10 -15.03
N ARG A 6 21.03 33.31 -13.81
CA ARG A 6 20.21 33.25 -12.58
C ARG A 6 19.27 34.46 -12.43
N GLN A 7 19.63 35.64 -12.96
CA GLN A 7 18.76 36.82 -12.90
C GLN A 7 17.66 36.83 -13.96
N LYS A 8 17.89 36.25 -15.16
CA LYS A 8 16.83 36.14 -16.18
C LYS A 8 15.70 35.18 -15.79
N ALA A 9 15.93 34.22 -14.90
CA ALA A 9 14.89 33.31 -14.42
C ALA A 9 13.87 33.98 -13.47
N CYS A 10 14.21 35.09 -12.82
CA CYS A 10 13.30 35.82 -11.92
C CYS A 10 12.52 36.96 -12.60
N SER A 11 12.85 37.36 -13.83
CA SER A 11 12.21 38.49 -14.52
C SER A 11 11.01 38.09 -15.40
N GLY A 12 10.75 36.79 -15.59
CA GLY A 12 9.64 36.27 -16.39
C GLY A 12 8.35 36.09 -15.60
N SER A 13 8.03 37.04 -14.72
CA SER A 13 6.74 37.10 -14.02
C SER A 13 5.63 37.31 -15.04
N GLN A 14 4.92 36.23 -15.36
CA GLN A 14 3.70 36.20 -16.15
C GLN A 14 2.55 36.77 -15.27
N PRO A 15 2.16 38.05 -15.42
CA PRO A 15 1.35 38.75 -14.41
C PRO A 15 -0.14 38.36 -14.43
N ASP A 16 -0.60 37.69 -15.50
CA ASP A 16 -2.04 37.50 -15.73
C ASP A 16 -2.58 36.13 -15.26
N ARG A 17 -1.70 35.15 -15.03
CA ARG A 17 -2.09 33.81 -14.52
C ARG A 17 -2.27 33.78 -13.00
N PHE A 18 -1.66 34.73 -12.27
CA PHE A 18 -1.76 34.81 -10.81
C PHE A 18 -3.13 35.30 -10.30
N ARG A 19 -3.89 36.05 -11.11
CA ARG A 19 -5.19 36.59 -10.68
C ARG A 19 -6.28 35.51 -10.59
N ASN A 20 -6.23 34.47 -11.44
CA ASN A 20 -7.11 33.30 -11.34
C ASN A 20 -6.62 32.31 -10.26
N ILE A 21 -5.31 32.23 -10.01
CA ILE A 21 -4.73 31.46 -8.91
C ILE A 21 -5.08 32.07 -7.55
N SER A 22 -5.29 33.38 -7.43
CA SER A 22 -5.70 34.03 -6.17
C SER A 22 -7.11 33.67 -5.73
N ARG A 23 -7.99 33.24 -6.66
CA ARG A 23 -9.31 32.67 -6.30
C ARG A 23 -9.17 31.20 -5.90
N SER A 24 -8.43 30.43 -6.69
CA SER A 24 -8.15 29.00 -6.41
C SER A 24 -7.36 28.75 -5.12
N GLY A 25 -6.44 29.66 -4.79
CA GLY A 25 -5.57 29.59 -3.61
C GLY A 25 -6.34 29.73 -2.30
N THR A 26 -7.44 30.47 -2.27
CA THR A 26 -8.27 30.63 -1.07
C THR A 26 -9.02 29.34 -0.74
N TYR A 27 -9.44 28.55 -1.73
CA TYR A 27 -10.05 27.23 -1.49
C TYR A 27 -9.00 26.22 -1.01
N ILE A 28 -7.79 26.27 -1.56
CA ILE A 28 -6.69 25.36 -1.19
C ILE A 28 -6.16 25.66 0.23
N LEU A 29 -6.12 26.94 0.63
CA LEU A 29 -5.75 27.35 1.99
C LEU A 29 -6.88 27.11 3.01
N SER A 30 -8.14 27.23 2.59
CA SER A 30 -9.30 26.83 3.40
C SER A 30 -9.31 25.32 3.67
N LEU A 31 -9.06 24.49 2.64
CA LEU A 31 -8.97 23.05 2.80
C LEU A 31 -7.80 22.65 3.71
N ARG A 32 -6.66 23.37 3.70
CA ARG A 32 -5.51 23.08 4.59
C ARG A 32 -5.82 23.14 6.10
N GLN A 33 -6.86 23.86 6.52
CA GLN A 33 -7.27 23.92 7.93
C GLN A 33 -8.38 22.89 8.26
N THR A 34 -9.11 22.39 7.26
CA THR A 34 -10.19 21.39 7.43
C THR A 34 -9.71 19.94 7.22
N VAL A 35 -8.59 19.73 6.53
CA VAL A 35 -8.06 18.41 6.13
C VAL A 35 -7.54 17.48 7.23
N PRO A 36 -7.08 17.90 8.43
CA PRO A 36 -6.51 16.93 9.38
C PRO A 36 -7.52 15.85 9.76
N TRP A 37 -8.78 16.24 9.98
CA TRP A 37 -9.84 15.32 10.35
C TRP A 37 -10.35 14.49 9.18
N TYR A 38 -10.37 15.03 7.95
CA TYR A 38 -10.73 14.24 6.77
C TYR A 38 -9.66 13.20 6.41
N LEU A 39 -8.37 13.54 6.54
CA LEU A 39 -7.28 12.57 6.36
C LEU A 39 -7.30 11.50 7.47
N ALA A 40 -7.57 11.91 8.72
CA ALA A 40 -7.73 10.98 9.82
C ALA A 40 -8.94 10.05 9.65
N LEU A 41 -10.07 10.56 9.16
CA LEU A 41 -11.25 9.73 8.86
C LEU A 41 -10.98 8.76 7.71
N CYS A 42 -10.17 9.13 6.72
CA CYS A 42 -9.75 8.21 5.66
C CYS A 42 -8.75 7.14 6.13
N SER A 43 -7.94 7.41 7.17
CA SER A 43 -7.00 6.40 7.70
C SER A 43 -7.67 5.41 8.66
N LEU A 44 -8.85 5.72 9.20
CA LEU A 44 -9.62 4.77 10.02
C LEU A 44 -9.97 3.47 9.28
N PRO A 45 -10.61 3.47 8.09
CA PRO A 45 -10.87 2.23 7.38
C PRO A 45 -9.60 1.52 6.93
N GLU A 46 -8.52 2.26 6.62
CA GLU A 46 -7.23 1.68 6.26
C GLU A 46 -6.63 0.85 7.41
N THR A 47 -6.68 1.38 8.62
CA THR A 47 -6.22 0.68 9.84
C THR A 47 -7.13 -0.49 10.20
N VAL A 48 -8.46 -0.35 10.05
CA VAL A 48 -9.42 -1.43 10.31
C VAL A 48 -9.25 -2.60 9.35
N THR A 49 -8.87 -2.33 8.09
CA THR A 49 -8.66 -3.37 7.05
C THR A 49 -7.29 -4.05 7.17
N GLY A 50 -6.43 -3.59 8.08
CA GLY A 50 -5.10 -4.16 8.32
C GLY A 50 -4.04 -3.78 7.27
N SER A 51 -4.33 -2.80 6.41
CA SER A 51 -3.40 -2.14 5.48
C SER A 51 -2.37 -3.10 4.83
N PHE A 52 -1.11 -2.69 4.76
CA PHE A 52 0.00 -3.39 4.12
C PHE A 52 0.26 -4.82 4.64
N PRO A 53 0.34 -5.11 5.96
CA PRO A 53 0.64 -6.46 6.43
C PRO A 53 -0.42 -7.51 6.05
N THR A 54 -1.69 -7.13 5.93
CA THR A 54 -2.74 -8.02 5.41
C THR A 54 -2.46 -8.43 3.97
N PHE A 55 -2.05 -7.48 3.13
CA PHE A 55 -1.68 -7.75 1.74
C PHE A 55 -0.48 -8.70 1.65
N PHE A 56 0.57 -8.47 2.44
CA PHE A 56 1.74 -9.37 2.47
C PHE A 56 1.34 -10.77 2.89
N THR A 57 0.51 -10.87 3.93
CA THR A 57 0.05 -12.17 4.42
C THR A 57 -0.76 -12.91 3.37
N MET A 58 -1.65 -12.21 2.64
CA MET A 58 -2.42 -12.78 1.54
C MET A 58 -1.53 -13.31 0.41
N VAL A 59 -0.52 -12.55 -0.01
CA VAL A 59 0.37 -12.97 -1.10
C VAL A 59 1.28 -14.11 -0.64
N LEU A 60 1.81 -14.04 0.57
CA LEU A 60 2.69 -15.08 1.11
C LEU A 60 1.92 -16.39 1.37
N SER A 61 0.68 -16.34 1.83
CA SER A 61 -0.15 -17.53 1.97
C SER A 61 -0.46 -18.16 0.61
N TYR A 62 -0.78 -17.34 -0.39
CA TYR A 62 -0.98 -17.80 -1.77
C TYR A 62 0.29 -18.44 -2.35
N ILE A 63 1.45 -17.78 -2.23
CA ILE A 63 2.72 -18.34 -2.71
C ILE A 63 3.04 -19.65 -1.99
N SER A 64 2.81 -19.72 -0.67
CA SER A 64 3.07 -20.92 0.12
C SER A 64 2.15 -22.08 -0.26
N ASP A 65 0.89 -21.81 -0.61
CA ASP A 65 -0.09 -22.84 -0.98
C ASP A 65 0.14 -23.36 -2.40
N THR A 66 0.60 -22.49 -3.30
CA THR A 66 0.78 -22.84 -4.72
C THR A 66 2.19 -23.36 -5.07
N SER A 67 3.13 -23.41 -4.11
CA SER A 67 4.53 -23.78 -4.37
C SER A 67 4.91 -25.15 -3.79
N THR A 68 5.78 -25.87 -4.49
CA THR A 68 6.40 -27.11 -4.02
C THR A 68 7.61 -26.82 -3.12
N GLU A 69 7.93 -27.71 -2.18
CA GLU A 69 8.97 -27.54 -1.15
C GLU A 69 10.33 -27.05 -1.67
N GLU A 70 10.73 -27.47 -2.87
CA GLU A 70 12.00 -27.08 -3.50
C GLU A 70 12.00 -25.63 -4.03
N ASN A 71 10.87 -25.14 -4.54
CA ASN A 71 10.77 -23.83 -5.22
C ASN A 71 10.09 -22.74 -4.38
N ARG A 72 9.54 -23.09 -3.22
CA ARG A 72 8.81 -22.18 -2.33
C ARG A 72 9.67 -21.00 -1.87
N ALA A 73 10.88 -21.28 -1.37
CA ALA A 73 11.79 -20.23 -0.90
C ALA A 73 12.20 -19.28 -2.02
N MET A 74 12.49 -19.81 -3.22
CA MET A 74 12.89 -18.99 -4.37
C MET A 74 11.77 -18.05 -4.82
N ARG A 75 10.52 -18.50 -4.86
CA ARG A 75 9.37 -17.65 -5.22
C ARG A 75 9.14 -16.54 -4.20
N MET A 76 9.28 -16.84 -2.91
CA MET A 76 9.13 -15.86 -1.84
C MET A 76 10.23 -14.78 -1.90
N VAL A 77 11.48 -15.17 -2.14
CA VAL A 77 12.61 -14.23 -2.27
C VAL A 77 12.47 -13.34 -3.50
N VAL A 78 12.02 -13.89 -4.64
CA VAL A 78 11.77 -13.08 -5.85
C VAL A 78 10.66 -12.06 -5.61
N PHE A 79 9.58 -12.44 -4.93
CA PHE A 79 8.52 -11.51 -4.54
C PHE A 79 9.06 -10.37 -3.66
N GLU A 80 9.83 -10.69 -2.61
CA GLU A 80 10.43 -9.71 -1.70
C GLU A 80 11.38 -8.75 -2.44
N ALA A 81 12.16 -9.27 -3.40
CA ALA A 81 13.04 -8.46 -4.23
C ALA A 81 12.24 -7.47 -5.10
N ILE A 82 11.15 -7.90 -5.72
CA ILE A 82 10.29 -7.04 -6.54
C ILE A 82 9.67 -5.92 -5.70
N VAL A 83 9.15 -6.25 -4.51
CA VAL A 83 8.61 -5.26 -3.56
C VAL A 83 9.67 -4.22 -3.20
N THR A 84 10.88 -4.67 -2.87
CA THR A 84 11.98 -3.79 -2.47
C THR A 84 12.38 -2.84 -3.60
N VAL A 85 12.50 -3.35 -4.83
CA VAL A 85 12.82 -2.54 -6.01
C VAL A 85 11.69 -1.56 -6.31
N GLY A 86 10.42 -2.00 -6.23
CA GLY A 86 9.26 -1.14 -6.41
C GLY A 86 9.22 0.02 -5.40
N SER A 87 9.51 -0.27 -4.13
CA SER A 87 9.58 0.74 -3.07
C SER A 87 10.69 1.77 -3.31
N LEU A 88 11.86 1.32 -3.77
CA LEU A 88 12.97 2.20 -4.12
C LEU A 88 12.62 3.11 -5.31
N LEU A 89 12.04 2.55 -6.38
CA LEU A 89 11.60 3.31 -7.54
C LEU A 89 10.49 4.31 -7.20
N GLY A 90 9.54 3.93 -6.34
CA GLY A 90 8.49 4.83 -5.86
C GLY A 90 9.05 5.99 -5.04
N SER A 91 10.00 5.71 -4.15
CA SER A 91 10.64 6.72 -3.29
C SER A 91 11.51 7.70 -4.09
N MET A 92 12.23 7.21 -5.10
CA MET A 92 13.07 8.06 -5.96
C MET A 92 12.25 8.80 -7.03
N GLY A 93 11.22 8.16 -7.59
CA GLY A 93 10.39 8.72 -8.65
C GLY A 93 9.30 9.67 -8.16
N GLY A 94 8.77 9.47 -6.96
CA GLY A 94 7.67 10.27 -6.40
C GLY A 94 7.97 11.78 -6.36
N PRO A 95 9.11 12.23 -5.80
CA PRO A 95 9.47 13.64 -5.77
C PRO A 95 9.71 14.24 -7.17
N TYR A 96 10.23 13.47 -8.11
CA TYR A 96 10.49 13.92 -9.47
C TYR A 96 9.18 14.19 -10.22
N ILE A 97 8.21 13.28 -10.09
CA ILE A 97 6.87 13.44 -10.68
C ILE A 97 6.13 14.61 -10.01
N PHE A 98 6.31 14.82 -8.70
CA PHE A 98 5.75 15.95 -7.96
C PHE A 98 6.31 17.31 -8.39
N TYR A 99 7.57 17.37 -8.83
CA TYR A 99 8.14 18.62 -9.32
C TYR A 99 7.56 19.04 -10.67
N MET A 100 7.21 18.08 -11.53
CA MET A 100 6.68 18.33 -12.87
C MET A 100 5.14 18.47 -12.91
N THR A 101 4.43 17.93 -11.92
CA THR A 101 2.98 17.73 -11.97
C THR A 101 2.27 18.20 -10.69
N SER A 102 1.00 18.63 -10.79
CA SER A 102 0.15 18.95 -9.63
C SER A 102 -0.20 17.71 -8.79
N TYR A 103 -0.38 17.88 -7.47
CA TYR A 103 -0.76 16.81 -6.51
C TYR A 103 -1.92 15.93 -7.00
N GLN A 104 -2.97 16.52 -7.57
CA GLN A 104 -4.16 15.80 -8.06
C GLN A 104 -3.84 14.74 -9.12
N ALA A 105 -2.89 15.01 -10.01
CA ALA A 105 -2.55 14.08 -11.09
C ALA A 105 -1.70 12.90 -10.59
N ILE A 106 -0.92 13.07 -9.51
CA ILE A 106 -0.18 11.95 -8.89
C ILE A 106 -1.14 10.96 -8.25
N PHE A 107 -2.14 11.45 -7.53
CA PHE A 107 -3.20 10.61 -6.96
C PHE A 107 -4.02 9.93 -8.06
N GLY A 108 -4.29 10.62 -9.16
CA GLY A 108 -4.95 10.03 -10.34
C GLY A 108 -4.16 8.86 -10.92
N ILE A 109 -2.86 9.04 -11.15
CA ILE A 109 -1.97 7.98 -11.68
C ILE A 109 -1.90 6.81 -10.70
N ALA A 110 -1.78 7.07 -9.40
CA ALA A 110 -1.77 6.03 -8.38
C ALA A 110 -3.08 5.24 -8.36
N ALA A 111 -4.23 5.90 -8.42
CA ALA A 111 -5.54 5.24 -8.45
C ALA A 111 -5.71 4.35 -9.68
N ILE A 112 -5.28 4.83 -10.86
CA ILE A 112 -5.31 4.04 -12.09
C ILE A 112 -4.41 2.80 -11.98
N CYS A 113 -3.20 2.96 -11.43
CA CYS A 113 -2.27 1.85 -11.22
C CYS A 113 -2.88 0.76 -10.31
N HIS A 114 -3.50 1.16 -9.19
CA HIS A 114 -4.19 0.22 -8.31
C HIS A 114 -5.40 -0.44 -8.98
N PHE A 115 -6.14 0.30 -9.79
CA PHE A 115 -7.28 -0.25 -10.54
C PHE A 115 -6.83 -1.31 -11.54
N ILE A 116 -5.73 -1.07 -12.27
CA ILE A 116 -5.13 -2.06 -13.18
C ILE A 116 -4.64 -3.28 -12.40
N ALA A 117 -3.98 -3.09 -11.25
CA ALA A 117 -3.53 -4.20 -10.40
C ALA A 117 -4.70 -5.06 -9.90
N LEU A 118 -5.82 -4.43 -9.55
CA LEU A 118 -7.03 -5.12 -9.10
C LEU A 118 -7.63 -5.93 -10.25
N LEU A 119 -7.77 -5.34 -11.45
CA LEU A 119 -8.23 -6.06 -12.63
C LEU A 119 -7.30 -7.23 -12.98
N TYR A 120 -5.99 -7.03 -12.92
CA TYR A 120 -5.02 -8.09 -13.19
C TYR A 120 -5.15 -9.23 -12.19
N THR A 121 -5.26 -8.92 -10.90
CA THR A 121 -5.47 -9.93 -9.86
C THR A 121 -6.79 -10.68 -10.08
N TRP A 122 -7.87 -9.97 -10.43
CA TRP A 122 -9.19 -10.56 -10.67
C TRP A 122 -9.21 -11.56 -11.83
N PHE A 123 -8.51 -11.26 -12.92
CA PHE A 123 -8.49 -12.14 -14.10
C PHE A 123 -7.42 -13.23 -14.03
N LEU A 124 -6.27 -12.92 -13.44
CA LEU A 124 -5.09 -13.77 -13.51
C LEU A 124 -4.88 -14.66 -12.29
N VAL A 125 -5.50 -14.34 -11.15
CA VAL A 125 -5.54 -15.27 -10.01
C VAL A 125 -6.66 -16.26 -10.30
N PRO A 126 -6.35 -17.50 -10.74
CA PRO A 126 -7.35 -18.55 -10.76
C PRO A 126 -7.74 -18.77 -9.31
N GLU A 127 -9.02 -18.92 -8.99
CA GLU A 127 -9.45 -19.24 -7.62
C GLU A 127 -8.62 -20.43 -7.11
N SER A 128 -7.76 -20.19 -6.11
CA SER A 128 -6.73 -21.14 -5.72
C SER A 128 -7.26 -22.30 -4.88
N VAL A 129 -8.57 -22.55 -4.89
CA VAL A 129 -9.16 -23.57 -4.02
C VAL A 129 -10.34 -24.26 -4.70
N THR A 130 -10.06 -25.28 -5.50
CA THR A 130 -11.05 -26.30 -5.88
C THR A 130 -11.34 -27.29 -4.74
N ASN A 131 -11.17 -26.91 -3.47
CA ASN A 131 -11.48 -27.76 -2.33
C ASN A 131 -12.21 -26.98 -1.23
N ILE A 132 -13.52 -26.95 -1.41
CA ILE A 132 -14.50 -26.36 -0.50
C ILE A 132 -14.67 -27.33 0.69
N GLU A 133 -13.75 -27.32 1.65
CA GLU A 133 -13.99 -27.85 3.01
C GLU A 133 -14.15 -26.71 4.03
N THR A 134 -14.67 -25.58 3.57
CA THR A 134 -14.69 -24.31 4.31
C THR A 134 -15.76 -24.26 5.40
N GLU A 135 -16.75 -25.16 5.41
CA GLU A 135 -17.81 -25.12 6.44
C GLU A 135 -17.34 -25.61 7.82
N ASN A 136 -16.31 -26.47 7.88
CA ASN A 136 -15.81 -27.04 9.14
C ASN A 136 -14.54 -26.34 9.66
N LYS A 137 -13.66 -25.81 8.79
CA LYS A 137 -12.37 -25.25 9.21
C LYS A 137 -12.46 -23.98 10.05
N ILE A 138 -13.44 -23.11 9.81
CA ILE A 138 -13.57 -21.85 10.59
C ILE A 138 -14.01 -22.16 12.02
N LYS A 139 -14.91 -23.15 12.18
CA LYS A 139 -15.32 -23.66 13.50
C LYS A 139 -14.19 -24.38 14.19
N GLU A 140 -13.37 -25.15 13.46
CA GLU A 140 -12.20 -25.89 13.96
C GLU A 140 -11.02 -24.97 14.39
N PHE A 141 -10.79 -23.87 13.66
CA PHE A 141 -9.79 -22.86 14.00
C PHE A 141 -10.21 -22.01 15.22
N PHE A 142 -11.51 -21.77 15.39
CA PHE A 142 -12.08 -21.09 16.56
C PHE A 142 -12.53 -22.03 17.69
N VAL A 143 -12.13 -23.32 17.67
CA VAL A 143 -12.28 -24.17 18.84
C VAL A 143 -11.36 -23.62 19.93
N LEU A 144 -11.94 -22.92 20.89
CA LEU A 144 -11.25 -22.44 22.09
C LEU A 144 -10.51 -23.57 22.82
N ASP A 145 -10.89 -24.84 22.63
CA ASP A 145 -10.12 -25.98 23.13
C ASP A 145 -8.74 -26.11 22.49
N ASN A 146 -8.52 -25.77 21.21
CA ASN A 146 -7.19 -25.84 20.58
C ASN A 146 -6.27 -24.72 21.10
N VAL A 147 -6.79 -23.50 21.29
CA VAL A 147 -6.02 -22.38 21.89
C VAL A 147 -5.72 -22.66 23.36
N LYS A 148 -6.68 -23.24 24.09
CA LYS A 148 -6.52 -23.69 25.47
C LYS A 148 -5.51 -24.83 25.58
N ASP A 149 -5.50 -25.78 24.65
CA ASP A 149 -4.51 -26.86 24.58
C ASP A 149 -3.11 -26.33 24.25
N MET A 150 -2.99 -25.34 23.37
CA MET A 150 -1.71 -24.69 23.10
C MET A 150 -1.17 -23.95 24.34
N MET A 151 -2.04 -23.23 25.06
CA MET A 151 -1.69 -22.60 26.34
C MET A 151 -1.30 -23.64 27.38
N LYS A 152 -2.06 -24.74 27.49
CA LYS A 152 -1.81 -25.80 28.46
C LYS A 152 -0.47 -26.48 28.20
N ARG A 153 -0.17 -26.82 26.94
CA ARG A 153 1.13 -27.37 26.52
C ARG A 153 2.27 -26.38 26.71
N GLY A 154 2.05 -25.09 26.48
CA GLY A 154 3.03 -24.04 26.74
C GLY A 154 3.39 -23.94 28.23
N VAL A 155 2.36 -23.92 29.10
CA VAL A 155 2.53 -23.86 30.57
C VAL A 155 3.19 -25.13 31.12
N GLU A 156 2.84 -26.30 30.58
CA GLU A 156 3.42 -27.57 31.00
C GLU A 156 4.90 -27.69 30.60
N LYS A 157 5.26 -27.20 29.42
CA LYS A 157 6.66 -27.15 28.96
C LYS A 157 7.53 -26.21 29.78
N THR A 158 6.96 -25.17 30.37
CA THR A 158 7.66 -24.27 31.32
C THR A 158 7.75 -24.85 32.73
N ARG A 159 6.87 -25.78 33.12
CA ARG A 159 6.87 -26.45 34.43
C ARG A 159 7.88 -27.61 34.53
N THR A 160 8.32 -28.13 33.38
CA THR A 160 9.33 -29.21 33.29
C THR A 160 10.78 -28.72 33.17
N LEU A 161 11.01 -27.40 33.21
CA LEU A 161 12.33 -26.77 33.34
C LEU A 161 12.54 -26.32 34.79
#